data_AF-A0A925JIM0-F1
#
_entry.id   AF-A0A925JIM0-F1
#
_cell.length_a   1.000
_cell.length_b   1.000
_cell.length_c   1.000
_cell.angle_alpha   90.00
_cell.angle_beta   90.00
_cell.angle_gamma   90.00
#
_symmetry.space_group_name_H-M   'P 1'
#
loop_
_entity.id
_entity.type
_entity.pdbx_description
1 polymer ?
#
loop_
_entity_poly.entity_id
_entity_poly.type
_entity_poly.pdbx_seq_one_letter_code
_entity_poly.pdbx_strand_id
1 'polypeptide(L)'
;MPFRVKDKMRRFTTIFILCVVIFSCLSGNDQHTKAVFPVTASMIEPQQTVSTGWECIDVAGVLGFADISFNATTVVYFYAKPNASVRPAQTLRFYDDKTINSWSFRAEGEKSYPLLNPERHKLDYSLFDLAVKSRLSGWLEVEVDEQTNGTLWLQESRGVRFKNWRQVMKEAFAISRINTGTNPLRTKPYSTAKIININERDCFKFKQMQGDWIRVAQATYCNTDLKSTASGWIRWRDENGCRIVEIFPFA
;
A
#
# COMPACT_ATOMS: atom_id res chain seq x y z
N MET A 1 -34.58 -23.34 -34.91
CA MET A 1 -34.61 -24.63 -34.17
C MET A 1 -34.03 -24.39 -32.78
N PRO A 2 -34.75 -24.75 -31.70
CA PRO A 2 -34.38 -24.41 -30.33
C PRO A 2 -33.61 -25.54 -29.65
N PHE A 3 -32.77 -25.24 -28.66
CA PHE A 3 -32.58 -26.12 -27.51
C PHE A 3 -32.33 -25.31 -26.23
N ARG A 4 -32.93 -25.82 -25.17
CA ARG A 4 -33.23 -25.22 -23.86
C ARG A 4 -32.58 -26.09 -22.79
N VAL A 5 -31.78 -25.54 -21.88
CA VAL A 5 -31.33 -26.22 -20.65
C VAL A 5 -31.16 -25.14 -19.57
N LYS A 6 -32.18 -24.88 -18.75
CA LYS A 6 -32.43 -25.39 -17.38
C LYS A 6 -31.48 -24.84 -16.31
N ASP A 7 -32.02 -23.85 -15.60
CA ASP A 7 -31.57 -23.32 -14.31
C ASP A 7 -31.42 -24.39 -13.23
N LYS A 8 -30.40 -24.23 -12.38
CA LYS A 8 -30.35 -24.84 -11.05
C LYS A 8 -29.80 -23.84 -10.05
N MET A 9 -30.74 -23.14 -9.42
CA MET A 9 -30.57 -22.28 -8.25
C MET A 9 -30.36 -23.18 -7.01
N ARG A 10 -29.30 -22.95 -6.22
CA ARG A 10 -29.18 -23.51 -4.88
C ARG A 10 -28.77 -22.43 -3.88
N ARG A 11 -29.69 -22.22 -2.94
CA ARG A 11 -29.63 -21.37 -1.75
C ARG A 11 -28.58 -21.91 -0.77
N PHE A 12 -27.83 -21.02 -0.11
CA PHE A 12 -27.17 -21.33 1.15
C PHE A 12 -27.90 -20.61 2.28
N THR A 13 -28.25 -21.41 3.29
CA THR A 13 -29.20 -21.13 4.35
C THR A 13 -28.48 -20.51 5.55
N THR A 14 -29.03 -19.39 6.03
CA THR A 14 -28.75 -18.73 7.31
C THR A 14 -29.01 -19.66 8.49
N ILE A 15 -28.04 -19.84 9.39
CA ILE A 15 -28.23 -20.54 10.67
C ILE A 15 -28.53 -19.51 11.75
N PHE A 16 -29.78 -19.49 12.21
CA PHE A 16 -30.23 -18.84 13.44
C PHE A 16 -29.98 -19.80 14.62
N ILE A 17 -29.30 -19.33 15.66
CA ILE A 17 -29.19 -20.04 16.95
C ILE A 17 -30.37 -19.60 17.81
N LEU A 18 -31.23 -20.56 18.16
CA LEU A 18 -32.39 -20.36 19.03
C LEU A 18 -32.05 -20.85 20.45
N CYS A 19 -32.28 -19.98 21.44
CA CYS A 19 -32.24 -20.29 22.86
C CYS A 19 -33.27 -21.36 23.23
N VAL A 20 -32.87 -22.34 24.04
CA VAL A 20 -33.80 -23.20 24.79
C VAL A 20 -33.42 -23.14 26.27
N VAL A 21 -34.31 -22.54 27.03
CA VAL A 21 -34.37 -22.56 28.50
C VAL A 21 -35.08 -23.84 28.91
N ILE A 22 -34.46 -24.68 29.74
CA ILE A 22 -35.18 -25.70 30.51
C ILE A 22 -34.75 -25.59 31.98
N PHE A 23 -35.74 -25.21 32.79
CA PHE A 23 -35.76 -25.23 34.24
C PHE A 23 -36.23 -26.62 34.68
N SER A 24 -35.59 -27.24 35.68
CA SER A 24 -36.24 -28.13 36.66
C SER A 24 -35.32 -28.40 37.85
N CYS A 25 -35.90 -28.20 39.03
CA CYS A 25 -35.34 -28.20 40.37
C CYS A 25 -35.06 -29.60 40.94
N LEU A 26 -34.17 -29.71 41.93
CA LEU A 26 -34.52 -29.94 43.36
C LEU A 26 -33.30 -30.27 44.24
N SER A 27 -33.45 -29.90 45.54
CA SER A 27 -32.59 -30.08 46.73
C SER A 27 -31.46 -29.04 46.90
N GLY A 28 -31.31 -28.32 48.01
CA GLY A 28 -32.05 -28.25 49.27
C GLY A 28 -31.39 -27.23 50.21
N ASN A 29 -32.16 -26.79 51.21
CA ASN A 29 -31.81 -26.03 52.42
C ASN A 29 -31.38 -24.54 52.37
N ASP A 30 -32.30 -23.72 52.91
CA ASP A 30 -32.11 -22.75 53.99
C ASP A 30 -30.86 -21.86 54.00
N GLN A 31 -31.05 -20.55 53.81
CA GLN A 31 -31.24 -19.60 54.92
C GLN A 31 -31.45 -18.16 54.41
N HIS A 32 -32.30 -17.44 55.13
CA HIS A 32 -32.63 -16.03 54.97
C HIS A 32 -31.41 -15.13 54.72
N THR A 33 -31.32 -14.50 53.55
CA THR A 33 -30.54 -13.27 53.40
C THR A 33 -31.19 -12.33 52.40
N LYS A 34 -31.27 -11.05 52.80
CA LYS A 34 -31.92 -9.94 52.08
C LYS A 34 -31.44 -9.85 50.62
N ALA A 35 -32.38 -9.85 49.67
CA ALA A 35 -32.08 -9.62 48.27
C ALA A 35 -31.64 -8.17 48.05
N VAL A 36 -30.33 -7.98 47.92
CA VAL A 36 -29.72 -6.80 47.30
C VAL A 36 -29.69 -7.08 45.80
N PHE A 37 -30.39 -6.27 45.01
CA PHE A 37 -30.33 -6.36 43.54
C PHE A 37 -28.91 -5.97 43.07
N PRO A 38 -28.16 -6.84 42.37
CA PRO A 38 -26.96 -6.39 41.70
C PRO A 38 -27.36 -5.61 40.44
N VAL A 39 -27.00 -4.33 40.41
CA VAL A 39 -26.92 -3.56 39.17
C VAL A 39 -25.84 -4.21 38.32
N THR A 40 -26.24 -4.90 37.26
CA THR A 40 -25.30 -5.44 36.28
C THR A 40 -24.56 -4.27 35.64
N ALA A 41 -23.25 -4.22 35.88
CA ALA A 41 -22.34 -3.36 35.15
C ALA A 41 -22.40 -3.77 33.66
N SER A 42 -23.06 -2.94 32.87
CA SER A 42 -22.95 -3.00 31.41
C SER A 42 -21.48 -2.77 31.08
N MET A 43 -20.83 -3.79 30.51
CA MET A 43 -19.52 -3.66 29.90
C MET A 43 -19.68 -2.67 28.75
N ILE A 44 -19.30 -1.42 29.01
CA ILE A 44 -19.05 -0.44 27.94
C ILE A 44 -17.83 -0.99 27.20
N GLU A 45 -18.09 -1.66 26.09
CA GLU A 45 -17.11 -2.01 25.08
C GLU A 45 -16.32 -0.73 24.77
N PRO A 46 -14.98 -0.71 24.92
CA PRO A 46 -14.22 0.48 24.60
C PRO A 46 -14.42 0.73 23.11
N GLN A 47 -15.12 1.83 22.80
CA GLN A 47 -15.29 2.27 21.44
C GLN A 47 -13.90 2.37 20.83
N GLN A 48 -13.65 1.54 19.80
CA GLN A 48 -12.48 1.66 18.96
C GLN A 48 -12.41 3.11 18.51
N THR A 49 -11.43 3.83 19.03
CA THR A 49 -11.02 5.11 18.49
C THR A 49 -10.60 4.85 17.06
N VAL A 50 -11.48 5.18 16.11
CA VAL A 50 -11.13 5.24 14.70
C VAL A 50 -10.04 6.28 14.59
N SER A 51 -8.78 5.85 14.57
CA SER A 51 -7.66 6.74 14.29
C SER A 51 -7.83 7.21 12.86
N THR A 52 -8.24 8.45 12.67
CA THR A 52 -8.06 9.19 11.41
C THR A 52 -6.60 9.58 11.21
N GLY A 53 -5.68 8.87 11.85
CA GLY A 53 -4.24 9.07 11.77
C GLY A 53 -3.75 8.47 10.46
N TRP A 54 -3.12 9.31 9.65
CA TRP A 54 -2.25 8.83 8.59
C TRP A 54 -1.22 7.89 9.19
N GLU A 55 -1.24 6.63 8.76
CA GLU A 55 -0.22 5.66 9.14
C GLU A 55 1.10 6.04 8.44
N CYS A 56 2.19 6.06 9.21
CA CYS A 56 3.50 6.35 8.67
C CYS A 56 3.90 5.25 7.69
N ILE A 57 4.05 5.61 6.42
CA ILE A 57 4.71 4.74 5.44
C ILE A 57 6.20 4.96 5.60
N ASP A 58 6.84 4.12 6.40
CA ASP A 58 8.28 4.16 6.62
C ASP A 58 9.02 3.83 5.33
N VAL A 59 9.78 4.80 4.84
CA VAL A 59 10.64 4.64 3.66
C VAL A 59 12.11 4.81 4.03
N ALA A 60 12.45 4.72 5.32
CA ALA A 60 13.82 4.57 5.77
C ALA A 60 14.41 3.29 5.18
N GLY A 61 15.62 3.39 4.61
CA GLY A 61 16.28 2.26 3.95
C GLY A 61 15.72 1.87 2.57
N VAL A 62 14.65 2.49 2.09
CA VAL A 62 14.16 2.28 0.71
C VAL A 62 14.90 3.22 -0.24
N LEU A 63 15.72 2.65 -1.13
CA LEU A 63 16.51 3.40 -2.12
C LEU A 63 15.68 3.89 -3.31
N GLY A 64 14.57 3.20 -3.57
CA GLY A 64 13.71 3.40 -4.73
C GLY A 64 12.90 2.15 -5.00
N PHE A 65 12.57 1.92 -6.27
CA PHE A 65 11.71 0.82 -6.70
C PHE A 65 12.33 0.06 -7.86
N ALA A 66 12.11 -1.25 -7.91
CA ALA A 66 12.31 -2.07 -9.08
C ALA A 66 11.02 -2.02 -9.93
N ASP A 67 11.06 -1.26 -11.02
CA ASP A 67 10.00 -1.16 -12.02
C ASP A 67 10.09 -2.37 -12.96
N ILE A 68 9.11 -3.25 -12.88
CA ILE A 68 9.02 -4.47 -13.68
C ILE A 68 8.01 -4.24 -14.80
N SER A 69 8.52 -4.13 -16.02
CA SER A 69 7.68 -4.14 -17.21
C SER A 69 7.25 -5.57 -17.54
N PHE A 70 5.96 -5.80 -17.70
CA PHE A 70 5.42 -7.14 -17.90
C PHE A 70 4.41 -7.26 -19.06
N ASN A 71 4.24 -8.50 -19.51
CA ASN A 71 3.24 -8.97 -20.48
C ASN A 71 3.02 -10.48 -20.23
N ALA A 72 2.22 -11.14 -21.07
CA ALA A 72 1.86 -12.56 -20.90
C ALA A 72 3.02 -13.56 -21.02
N THR A 73 4.19 -13.14 -21.50
CA THR A 73 5.39 -13.98 -21.60
C THR A 73 6.47 -13.59 -20.60
N THR A 74 6.21 -12.59 -19.75
CA THR A 74 7.18 -12.10 -18.79
C THR A 74 7.37 -13.07 -17.65
N VAL A 75 8.63 -13.43 -17.41
CA VAL A 75 9.08 -14.28 -16.31
C VAL A 75 10.12 -13.51 -15.51
N VAL A 76 9.93 -13.39 -14.20
CA VAL A 76 10.87 -12.72 -13.31
C VAL A 76 11.40 -13.72 -12.31
N TYR A 77 12.72 -13.82 -12.21
CA TYR A 77 13.41 -14.72 -11.30
C TYR A 77 13.91 -13.97 -10.08
N PHE A 78 13.60 -14.52 -8.91
CA PHE A 78 14.02 -14.03 -7.61
C PHE A 78 14.95 -15.06 -6.97
N TYR A 79 16.00 -14.58 -6.32
CA TYR A 79 17.10 -15.38 -5.82
C TYR A 79 17.33 -15.05 -4.34
N ALA A 80 17.71 -16.05 -3.54
CA ALA A 80 18.07 -15.82 -2.14
C ALA A 80 19.39 -15.03 -2.00
N LYS A 81 20.22 -15.00 -3.05
CA LYS A 81 21.51 -14.31 -3.12
C LYS A 81 21.70 -13.72 -4.52
N PRO A 82 22.52 -12.67 -4.71
CA PRO A 82 22.76 -12.03 -6.00
C PRO A 82 23.67 -12.89 -6.91
N ASN A 83 23.19 -14.06 -7.31
CA ASN A 83 23.93 -15.02 -8.11
C ASN A 83 22.97 -15.76 -9.05
N ALA A 84 23.11 -15.56 -10.36
CA ALA A 84 22.26 -16.19 -11.36
C ALA A 84 22.62 -17.66 -11.63
N SER A 85 23.77 -18.14 -11.14
CA SER A 85 24.20 -19.55 -11.28
C SER A 85 23.50 -20.48 -10.30
N VAL A 86 22.80 -19.96 -9.28
CA VAL A 86 21.97 -20.76 -8.39
C VAL A 86 20.53 -20.80 -8.88
N ARG A 87 19.78 -21.83 -8.48
CA ARG A 87 18.36 -21.93 -8.79
C ARG A 87 17.61 -20.73 -8.20
N PRO A 88 16.64 -20.13 -8.92
CA PRO A 88 15.76 -19.11 -8.35
C PRO A 88 15.01 -19.65 -7.12
N ALA A 89 14.97 -18.85 -6.06
CA ALA A 89 14.16 -19.11 -4.88
C ALA A 89 12.66 -19.02 -5.21
N GLN A 90 12.31 -18.07 -6.08
CA GLN A 90 10.95 -17.84 -6.54
C GLN A 90 10.96 -17.35 -8.00
N THR A 91 9.89 -17.64 -8.73
CA THR A 91 9.67 -17.23 -10.11
C THR A 91 8.27 -16.65 -10.22
N LEU A 92 8.15 -15.44 -10.77
CA LEU A 92 6.87 -14.84 -11.12
C LEU A 92 6.59 -15.02 -12.60
N ARG A 93 5.35 -15.40 -12.92
CA ARG A 93 4.84 -15.47 -14.30
C ARG A 93 3.58 -14.63 -14.41
N PHE A 94 3.61 -13.65 -15.30
CA PHE A 94 2.46 -12.79 -15.57
C PHE A 94 1.55 -13.43 -16.62
N TYR A 95 0.25 -13.23 -16.47
CA TYR A 95 -0.76 -13.73 -17.40
C TYR A 95 -1.97 -12.80 -17.45
N ASP A 96 -2.66 -12.81 -18.58
CA ASP A 96 -3.91 -12.09 -18.81
C ASP A 96 -5.07 -12.95 -18.27
N ASP A 97 -5.66 -12.50 -17.16
CA ASP A 97 -6.72 -13.21 -16.46
C ASP A 97 -8.11 -12.73 -16.94
N LYS A 98 -8.70 -13.52 -17.83
CA LYS A 98 -10.02 -13.25 -18.40
C LYS A 98 -11.16 -13.28 -17.40
N THR A 99 -10.97 -13.87 -16.22
CA THR A 99 -12.02 -13.94 -15.18
C THR A 99 -12.22 -12.62 -14.46
N ILE A 100 -11.14 -11.83 -14.33
CA ILE A 100 -11.15 -10.50 -13.73
C ILE A 100 -10.95 -9.39 -14.76
N ASN A 101 -10.81 -9.74 -16.05
CA ASN A 101 -10.54 -8.82 -17.15
C ASN A 101 -9.32 -7.92 -16.88
N SER A 102 -8.26 -8.50 -16.33
CA SER A 102 -7.07 -7.81 -15.82
C SER A 102 -5.82 -8.69 -15.93
N TRP A 103 -4.66 -8.10 -15.69
CA TRP A 103 -3.41 -8.82 -15.50
C TRP A 103 -3.34 -9.45 -14.11
N SER A 104 -2.74 -10.63 -14.04
CA SER A 104 -2.42 -11.32 -12.79
C SER A 104 -1.05 -11.99 -12.90
N PHE A 105 -0.56 -12.54 -11.79
CA PHE A 105 0.67 -13.30 -11.76
C PHE A 105 0.54 -14.55 -10.89
N ARG A 106 1.40 -15.54 -11.15
CA ARG A 106 1.60 -16.70 -10.28
C ARG A 106 3.02 -16.69 -9.75
N ALA A 107 3.15 -16.96 -8.47
CA ALA A 107 4.44 -17.21 -7.85
C ALA A 107 4.67 -18.72 -7.74
N GLU A 108 5.80 -19.17 -8.28
CA GLU A 108 6.29 -20.55 -8.24
C GLU A 108 7.61 -20.57 -7.47
N GLY A 109 7.85 -21.54 -6.59
CA GLY A 109 9.10 -21.54 -5.81
C GLY A 109 9.09 -22.51 -4.62
N GLU A 110 10.15 -22.48 -3.83
CA GLU A 110 10.20 -23.22 -2.58
C GLU A 110 9.16 -22.66 -1.59
N LYS A 111 8.34 -23.55 -1.00
CA LYS A 111 7.24 -23.18 -0.08
C LYS A 111 7.71 -22.42 1.18
N SER A 112 9.01 -22.31 1.41
CA SER A 112 9.63 -21.65 2.57
C SER A 112 9.80 -20.14 2.43
N TYR A 113 9.61 -19.56 1.23
CA TYR A 113 9.69 -18.12 1.04
C TYR A 113 8.31 -17.47 1.20
N PRO A 114 8.24 -16.25 1.76
CA PRO A 114 6.96 -15.59 1.94
C PRO A 114 6.25 -15.42 0.59
N LEU A 115 4.93 -15.51 0.61
CA LEU A 115 4.11 -15.24 -0.56
C LEU A 115 4.31 -13.77 -0.95
N LEU A 116 4.55 -13.51 -2.22
CA LEU A 116 4.79 -12.17 -2.70
C LEU A 116 3.54 -11.30 -2.48
N ASN A 117 3.64 -10.34 -1.56
CA ASN A 117 2.55 -9.46 -1.15
C ASN A 117 2.96 -7.99 -1.12
N PRO A 118 3.36 -7.40 -2.26
CA PRO A 118 3.71 -5.98 -2.32
C PRO A 118 2.44 -5.13 -2.33
N GLU A 119 2.41 -4.04 -1.56
CA GLU A 119 1.29 -3.10 -1.45
C GLU A 119 0.99 -2.39 -2.78
N ARG A 120 2.02 -2.23 -3.64
CA ARG A 120 1.95 -1.42 -4.87
C ARG A 120 1.79 -2.20 -6.18
N HIS A 121 1.02 -3.28 -6.19
CA HIS A 121 0.60 -3.87 -7.46
C HIS A 121 -0.72 -3.25 -7.94
N LYS A 122 -0.66 -2.48 -9.03
CA LYS A 122 -1.83 -1.99 -9.77
C LYS A 122 -1.67 -2.46 -11.20
N LEU A 123 -1.84 -3.77 -11.39
CA LEU A 123 -1.54 -4.45 -12.65
C LEU A 123 -2.43 -3.96 -13.81
N ASP A 124 -3.66 -3.55 -13.51
CA ASP A 124 -4.56 -2.84 -14.45
C ASP A 124 -3.96 -1.56 -15.04
N TYR A 125 -3.09 -0.91 -14.27
CA TYR A 125 -2.36 0.30 -14.68
C TYR A 125 -0.94 -0.02 -15.18
N SER A 126 -0.64 -1.31 -15.44
CA SER A 126 0.70 -1.79 -15.80
C SER A 126 1.78 -1.43 -14.77
N LEU A 127 1.40 -1.30 -13.49
CA LEU A 127 2.33 -0.98 -12.40
C LEU A 127 2.63 -2.22 -11.57
N PHE A 128 3.90 -2.61 -11.57
CA PHE A 128 4.43 -3.64 -10.69
C PHE A 128 5.81 -3.19 -10.18
N ASP A 129 5.78 -2.46 -9.07
CA ASP A 129 6.95 -1.88 -8.42
C ASP A 129 7.23 -2.58 -7.10
N LEU A 130 8.49 -2.95 -6.85
CA LEU A 130 8.93 -3.52 -5.57
C LEU A 130 9.92 -2.58 -4.89
N ALA A 131 9.77 -2.35 -3.58
CA ALA A 131 10.68 -1.49 -2.82
C ALA A 131 12.10 -2.09 -2.80
N VAL A 132 13.11 -1.30 -3.13
CA VAL A 132 14.52 -1.73 -3.18
C VAL A 132 15.24 -1.30 -1.90
N LYS A 133 15.78 -2.26 -1.16
CA LYS A 133 16.51 -2.04 0.11
C LYS A 133 18.02 -1.90 -0.12
N SER A 134 18.58 -2.65 -1.07
CA SER A 134 19.99 -2.56 -1.42
C SER A 134 20.24 -2.86 -2.90
N ARG A 135 21.43 -2.46 -3.39
CA ARG A 135 21.84 -2.65 -4.78
C ARG A 135 23.31 -3.04 -4.84
N LEU A 136 23.62 -4.13 -5.55
CA LEU A 136 24.97 -4.66 -5.69
C LEU A 136 25.21 -5.13 -7.12
N SER A 137 26.08 -4.44 -7.87
CA SER A 137 26.53 -4.88 -9.20
C SER A 137 25.39 -5.28 -10.17
N GLY A 138 24.33 -4.45 -10.24
CA GLY A 138 23.16 -4.71 -11.08
C GLY A 138 22.13 -5.66 -10.48
N TRP A 139 22.33 -6.13 -9.26
CA TRP A 139 21.33 -6.85 -8.47
C TRP A 139 20.59 -5.90 -7.54
N LEU A 140 19.29 -6.10 -7.42
CA LEU A 140 18.40 -5.36 -6.54
C LEU A 140 17.88 -6.30 -5.46
N GLU A 141 18.14 -5.98 -4.21
CA GLU A 141 17.44 -6.59 -3.09
C GLU A 141 16.11 -5.88 -2.92
N VAL A 142 15.03 -6.61 -3.17
CA VAL A 142 13.67 -6.10 -3.12
C VAL A 142 12.88 -6.71 -1.97
N GLU A 143 12.01 -5.91 -1.38
CA GLU A 143 11.00 -6.37 -0.44
C GLU A 143 9.91 -7.12 -1.20
N VAL A 144 9.67 -8.37 -0.80
CA VAL A 144 8.67 -9.26 -1.42
C VAL A 144 7.49 -9.52 -0.48
N ASP A 145 7.64 -9.25 0.81
CA ASP A 145 6.57 -9.34 1.80
C ASP A 145 6.75 -8.26 2.87
N GLU A 146 5.82 -7.30 2.88
CA GLU A 146 5.83 -6.15 3.77
C GLU A 146 5.46 -6.52 5.22
N GLN A 147 4.76 -7.64 5.44
CA GLN A 147 4.39 -8.07 6.80
C GLN A 147 5.59 -8.65 7.56
N THR A 148 6.48 -9.33 6.83
CA THR A 148 7.65 -9.99 7.41
C THR A 148 8.96 -9.26 7.11
N ASN A 149 8.93 -8.18 6.32
CA ASN A 149 10.10 -7.55 5.71
C ASN A 149 10.98 -8.56 4.94
N GLY A 150 10.36 -9.57 4.33
CA GLY A 150 11.05 -10.58 3.56
C GLY A 150 11.67 -9.97 2.30
N THR A 151 12.96 -10.22 2.06
CA THR A 151 13.67 -9.74 0.87
C THR A 151 14.14 -10.87 -0.04
N LEU A 152 14.21 -10.58 -1.34
CA LEU A 152 14.85 -11.42 -2.34
C LEU A 152 15.66 -10.57 -3.32
N TRP A 153 16.57 -11.19 -4.04
CA TRP A 153 17.39 -10.55 -5.05
C TRP A 153 16.82 -10.79 -6.44
N LEU A 154 16.80 -9.76 -7.27
CA LEU A 154 16.54 -9.87 -8.70
C LEU A 154 17.59 -9.09 -9.49
N GLN A 155 17.82 -9.48 -10.73
CA GLN A 155 18.82 -8.85 -11.58
C GLN A 155 18.17 -7.78 -12.46
N GLU A 156 18.78 -6.60 -12.53
CA GLU A 156 18.39 -5.58 -13.51
C GLU A 156 18.52 -6.12 -14.94
N SER A 157 17.55 -5.77 -15.76
CA SER A 157 17.47 -6.20 -17.16
C SER A 157 16.63 -5.20 -17.95
N ARG A 158 16.37 -5.49 -19.24
CA ARG A 158 15.47 -4.65 -20.04
C ARG A 158 14.06 -4.57 -19.44
N GLY A 159 13.60 -5.65 -18.80
CA GLY A 159 12.27 -5.74 -18.18
C GLY A 159 12.23 -5.37 -16.71
N VAL A 160 13.38 -5.18 -16.06
CA VAL A 160 13.45 -4.80 -14.64
C VAL A 160 14.45 -3.67 -14.45
N ARG A 161 13.96 -2.50 -14.06
CA ARG A 161 14.76 -1.28 -13.96
C ARG A 161 14.68 -0.69 -12.56
N PHE A 162 15.82 -0.28 -12.02
CA PHE A 162 15.82 0.52 -10.80
C PHE A 162 15.40 1.97 -11.08
N LYS A 163 14.43 2.46 -10.30
CA LYS A 163 14.03 3.87 -10.21
C LYS A 163 14.29 4.40 -8.81
N ASN A 164 15.23 5.32 -8.67
CA ASN A 164 15.41 6.02 -7.39
C ASN A 164 14.24 7.00 -7.12
N TRP A 165 14.14 7.51 -5.89
CA TRP A 165 13.10 8.47 -5.51
C TRP A 165 13.01 9.71 -6.41
N ARG A 166 14.14 10.23 -6.89
CA ARG A 166 14.14 11.37 -7.83
C ARG A 166 13.44 11.01 -9.14
N GLN A 167 13.69 9.82 -9.69
CA GLN A 167 13.02 9.35 -10.90
C GLN A 167 11.53 9.13 -10.65
N VAL A 168 11.16 8.48 -9.55
CA VAL A 168 9.75 8.29 -9.16
C VAL A 168 9.00 9.61 -9.07
N MET A 169 9.55 10.60 -8.37
CA MET A 169 8.93 11.92 -8.24
C MET A 169 8.83 12.65 -9.59
N LYS A 170 9.84 12.50 -10.44
CA LYS A 170 9.87 13.12 -11.78
C LYS A 170 8.82 12.52 -12.70
N GLU A 171 8.58 11.22 -12.62
CA GLU A 171 7.61 10.48 -13.44
C GLU A 171 6.17 10.61 -12.90
N ALA A 172 6.01 11.03 -11.65
CA ALA A 172 4.69 11.22 -11.05
C ALA A 172 3.76 12.11 -11.90
N PHE A 173 2.53 11.65 -12.09
CA PHE A 173 1.45 12.46 -12.59
C PHE A 173 1.16 13.63 -11.65
N ALA A 174 1.03 13.38 -10.35
CA ALA A 174 0.84 14.45 -9.37
C ALA A 174 1.50 14.09 -8.04
N ILE A 175 1.79 15.13 -7.26
CA ILE A 175 2.26 15.01 -5.88
C ILE A 175 1.33 15.86 -5.01
N SER A 176 0.85 15.29 -3.91
CA SER A 176 0.07 16.01 -2.90
C SER A 176 0.78 15.94 -1.55
N ARG A 177 0.59 16.94 -0.70
CA ARG A 177 0.98 16.85 0.70
C ARG A 177 -0.09 16.09 1.45
N ILE A 178 0.35 15.13 2.26
CA ILE A 178 -0.50 14.36 3.15
C ILE A 178 -1.17 15.28 4.20
N ASN A 179 -0.41 16.19 4.78
CA ASN A 179 -0.91 17.18 5.73
C ASN A 179 -0.28 18.55 5.45
N THR A 180 -1.11 19.50 5.01
CA THR A 180 -0.65 20.84 4.63
C THR A 180 -0.27 21.72 5.84
N GLY A 181 -0.79 21.41 7.03
CA GLY A 181 -0.49 22.13 8.27
C GLY A 181 0.90 21.82 8.81
N THR A 182 1.36 20.58 8.70
CA THR A 182 2.70 20.15 9.14
C THR A 182 3.74 20.22 8.04
N ASN A 183 3.33 20.19 6.76
CA ASN A 183 4.21 20.29 5.60
C ASN A 183 3.84 21.49 4.70
N PRO A 184 3.99 22.74 5.17
CA PRO A 184 3.62 23.90 4.36
C PRO A 184 4.53 24.06 3.14
N LEU A 185 4.02 24.68 2.08
CA LEU A 185 4.83 25.09 0.92
C LEU A 185 5.77 26.22 1.34
N ARG A 186 7.05 26.13 0.98
CA ARG A 186 8.10 27.07 1.41
C ARG A 186 8.87 27.68 0.25
N THR A 187 9.44 28.85 0.49
CA THR A 187 10.32 29.51 -0.48
C THR A 187 11.68 28.82 -0.67
N LYS A 188 12.17 28.09 0.34
CA LYS A 188 13.48 27.40 0.37
C LYS A 188 13.40 26.05 1.10
N PRO A 189 14.34 25.11 0.87
CA PRO A 189 14.30 23.74 1.41
C PRO A 189 14.81 23.64 2.85
N TYR A 190 14.20 24.39 3.78
CA TYR A 190 14.47 24.28 5.22
C TYR A 190 13.27 24.75 6.05
N SER A 191 13.15 24.24 7.27
CA SER A 191 11.95 24.36 8.12
C SER A 191 11.62 25.78 8.58
N THR A 192 12.59 26.70 8.59
CA THR A 192 12.40 28.11 8.97
C THR A 192 12.13 29.03 7.77
N ALA A 193 12.12 28.51 6.54
CA ALA A 193 11.88 29.33 5.35
C ALA A 193 10.44 29.89 5.32
N LYS A 194 10.28 31.09 4.73
CA LYS A 194 8.98 31.74 4.56
C LYS A 194 7.97 30.79 3.89
N ILE A 195 6.80 30.67 4.51
CA ILE A 195 5.66 29.89 4.01
C ILE A 195 4.98 30.65 2.86
N ILE A 196 4.60 29.90 1.83
CA ILE A 196 3.81 30.35 0.69
C ILE A 196 2.39 29.83 0.94
N ASN A 197 1.45 30.76 1.15
CA ASN A 197 0.05 30.41 1.31
C ASN A 197 -0.55 30.14 -0.07
N ILE A 198 -1.20 29.00 -0.19
CA ILE A 198 -1.99 28.64 -1.36
C ILE A 198 -3.38 28.25 -0.86
N ASN A 199 -4.40 28.67 -1.61
CA ASN A 199 -5.79 28.33 -1.30
C ASN A 199 -6.29 27.19 -2.21
N GLU A 200 -5.45 26.75 -3.15
CA GLU A 200 -5.79 25.68 -4.07
C GLU A 200 -5.52 24.30 -3.47
N ARG A 201 -6.23 23.30 -4.01
CA ARG A 201 -5.92 21.89 -3.73
C ARG A 201 -4.53 21.56 -4.26
N ASP A 202 -3.85 20.70 -3.52
CA ASP A 202 -2.56 20.17 -3.93
C ASP A 202 -2.73 19.34 -5.21
N CYS A 203 -2.10 19.82 -6.27
CA CYS A 203 -1.73 19.01 -7.40
C CYS A 203 -0.46 19.58 -7.98
N PHE A 204 0.65 18.98 -7.58
CA PHE A 204 1.96 19.47 -7.93
C PHE A 204 2.66 18.58 -8.95
N LYS A 205 3.43 19.23 -9.83
CA LYS A 205 4.51 18.59 -10.58
C LYS A 205 5.84 18.78 -9.88
N PHE A 206 6.64 17.73 -9.89
CA PHE A 206 8.04 17.77 -9.47
C PHE A 206 8.87 18.72 -10.35
N LYS A 207 9.79 19.46 -9.73
CA LYS A 207 10.79 20.30 -10.41
C LYS A 207 12.22 19.94 -10.02
N GLN A 208 12.49 19.71 -8.74
CA GLN A 208 13.85 19.47 -8.23
C GLN A 208 13.81 18.73 -6.89
N MET A 209 14.89 18.04 -6.53
CA MET A 209 15.07 17.38 -5.23
C MET A 209 16.38 17.82 -4.58
N GLN A 210 16.34 18.10 -3.27
CA GLN A 210 17.49 18.38 -2.42
C GLN A 210 17.28 17.73 -1.04
N GLY A 211 17.94 16.59 -0.80
CA GLY A 211 17.73 15.81 0.41
C GLY A 211 16.26 15.41 0.56
N ASP A 212 15.68 15.67 1.73
CA ASP A 212 14.29 15.37 2.05
C ASP A 212 13.29 16.40 1.49
N TRP A 213 13.76 17.37 0.70
CA TRP A 213 12.93 18.40 0.10
C TRP A 213 12.77 18.22 -1.40
N ILE A 214 11.57 18.47 -1.89
CA ILE A 214 11.26 18.58 -3.31
C ILE A 214 10.71 19.96 -3.63
N ARG A 215 11.22 20.55 -4.71
CA ARG A 215 10.61 21.73 -5.32
C ARG A 215 9.49 21.26 -6.23
N VAL A 216 8.34 21.90 -6.06
CA VAL A 216 7.10 21.62 -6.76
C VAL A 216 6.55 22.86 -7.44
N ALA A 217 5.69 22.67 -8.43
CA ALA A 217 4.88 23.71 -9.03
C ALA A 217 3.47 23.19 -9.30
N GLN A 218 2.45 24.04 -9.16
CA GLN A 218 1.07 23.69 -9.48
C GLN A 218 0.99 23.17 -10.91
N ALA A 219 0.33 22.03 -11.11
CA ALA A 219 0.12 21.46 -12.41
C ALA A 219 -1.06 22.12 -13.13
N THR A 220 -0.87 22.48 -14.41
CA THR A 220 -1.90 23.20 -15.19
C THR A 220 -3.12 22.35 -15.54
N TYR A 221 -2.96 21.03 -15.63
CA TYR A 221 -4.04 20.10 -16.00
C TYR A 221 -4.93 19.68 -14.82
N CYS A 222 -4.58 20.03 -13.59
CA CYS A 222 -5.37 19.66 -12.42
C CYS A 222 -6.53 20.60 -12.12
N ASN A 223 -6.55 21.77 -12.76
CA ASN A 223 -7.67 22.69 -12.67
C ASN A 223 -7.63 23.65 -13.86
N THR A 224 -8.61 23.57 -14.75
CA THR A 224 -8.70 24.38 -15.98
C THR A 224 -8.91 25.87 -15.70
N ASP A 225 -9.30 26.22 -14.48
CA ASP A 225 -9.71 27.58 -14.12
C ASP A 225 -8.63 28.36 -13.32
N LEU A 226 -7.45 27.76 -13.09
CA LEU A 226 -6.44 28.34 -12.21
C LEU A 226 -5.43 29.25 -12.94
N LYS A 227 -5.32 30.49 -12.44
CA LYS A 227 -4.20 31.41 -12.65
C LYS A 227 -3.01 31.14 -11.71
N SER A 228 -3.12 30.17 -10.80
CA SER A 228 -2.10 29.94 -9.78
C SER A 228 -0.84 29.31 -10.37
N THR A 229 0.26 30.04 -10.22
CA THR A 229 1.62 29.62 -10.59
C THR A 229 2.44 29.22 -9.36
N ALA A 230 1.74 28.83 -8.28
CA ALA A 230 2.38 28.53 -7.01
C ALA A 230 3.51 27.49 -7.19
N SER A 231 4.69 27.85 -6.72
CA SER A 231 5.87 27.01 -6.73
C SER A 231 6.68 27.24 -5.46
N GLY A 232 7.22 26.17 -4.91
CA GLY A 232 7.96 26.20 -3.67
C GLY A 232 8.50 24.83 -3.31
N TRP A 233 8.94 24.69 -2.08
CA TRP A 233 9.53 23.49 -1.52
C TRP A 233 8.59 22.87 -0.50
N ILE A 234 8.43 21.56 -0.56
CA ILE A 234 7.76 20.73 0.45
C ILE A 234 8.73 19.62 0.86
N ARG A 235 8.61 19.09 2.07
CA ARG A 235 9.32 17.86 2.43
C ARG A 235 8.58 16.67 1.83
N TRP A 236 9.31 15.70 1.28
CA TRP A 236 8.70 14.44 0.80
C TRP A 236 8.79 13.33 1.84
N ARG A 237 9.72 13.46 2.78
CA ARG A 237 9.94 12.57 3.92
C ARG A 237 10.24 13.38 5.17
N ASP A 238 9.81 12.90 6.33
CA ASP A 238 10.15 13.51 7.60
C ASP A 238 11.49 13.00 8.17
N GLU A 239 11.82 13.45 9.38
CA GLU A 239 13.07 13.12 10.06
C GLU A 239 13.11 11.67 10.57
N ASN A 240 11.95 11.03 10.72
CA ASN A 240 11.82 9.64 11.14
C ASN A 240 11.83 8.66 9.95
N GLY A 241 11.86 9.17 8.71
CA GLY A 241 11.81 8.35 7.52
C GLY A 241 10.40 8.13 6.95
N CYS A 242 9.36 8.72 7.55
CA CYS A 242 7.99 8.60 7.07
C CYS A 242 7.77 9.41 5.79
N ARG A 243 7.19 8.80 4.77
CA ARG A 243 6.72 9.51 3.58
C ARG A 243 5.55 10.43 3.95
N ILE A 244 5.68 11.72 3.66
CA ILE A 244 4.67 12.76 4.00
C ILE A 244 4.06 13.45 2.77
N VAL A 245 4.16 12.78 1.62
CA VAL A 245 3.51 13.15 0.36
C VAL A 245 2.87 11.92 -0.27
N GLU A 246 1.75 12.11 -0.96
CA GLU A 246 1.25 11.09 -1.87
C GLU A 246 1.84 11.31 -3.26
N ILE A 247 2.07 10.22 -3.96
CA ILE A 247 2.65 10.21 -5.30
C ILE A 247 1.67 9.49 -6.20
N PHE A 248 1.09 10.22 -7.15
CA PHE A 248 0.15 9.69 -8.12
C PHE A 248 0.91 9.36 -9.40
N PRO A 249 1.08 8.08 -9.78
CA PRO A 249 1.82 7.72 -10.98
C PRO A 249 1.02 7.95 -12.28
N PHE A 250 -0.30 8.07 -12.20
CA PHE A 250 -1.20 8.31 -13.32
C PHE A 250 -2.29 9.34 -12.96
N ALA A 251 -3.05 9.76 -13.99
CA ALA A 251 -4.12 10.74 -13.91
C ALA A 251 -5.40 10.21 -13.26
#